data_AF-A0A7W6EWS4-F1
#
_entry.id   AF-A0A7W6EWS4-F1
#
_cell.length_a   1.000
_cell.length_b   1.000
_cell.length_c   1.000
_cell.angle_alpha   90.00
_cell.angle_beta   90.00
_cell.angle_gamma   90.00
#
_symmetry.space_group_name_H-M   'P 1'
#
loop_
_entity.id
_entity.type
_entity.pdbx_description
1 polymer ?
#
loop_
_entity_poly.entity_id
_entity_poly.type
_entity_poly.pdbx_seq_one_letter_code
_entity_poly.pdbx_strand_id
1 'polypeptide(L)'
;MIRNSAITLAALLAAGLCAPALAAPTPSTRLVHCDAGNCLVVTGRRADAAAPVSINGHAVQVRGTRKWRAVVPVQTVREWSEPYARTVTVSVAASDTEADLPIGLLGHAEKLAMLVVRVK
;
A
#
# COMPACT_ATOMS: atom_id res chain seq x y z
N MET A 1 -28.05 17.38 62.77
CA MET A 1 -26.61 17.70 62.61
C MET A 1 -26.21 17.36 61.18
N ILE A 2 -26.26 18.34 60.26
CA ILE A 2 -25.91 18.17 58.84
C ILE A 2 -24.53 18.83 58.67
N ARG A 3 -23.48 18.03 58.46
CA ARG A 3 -22.13 18.55 58.21
C ARG A 3 -21.91 18.63 56.71
N ASN A 4 -22.07 19.83 56.18
CA ASN A 4 -21.44 20.29 54.95
C ASN A 4 -19.94 20.01 55.01
N SER A 5 -19.37 19.40 53.97
CA SER A 5 -17.92 19.38 53.78
C SER A 5 -17.58 19.37 52.30
N ALA A 6 -17.27 20.58 51.82
CA ALA A 6 -16.31 20.95 50.79
C ALA A 6 -16.26 20.12 49.49
N ILE A 7 -16.91 20.68 48.46
CA ILE A 7 -16.62 20.42 47.05
C ILE A 7 -15.18 20.89 46.78
N THR A 8 -14.26 19.95 46.60
CA THR A 8 -12.89 20.23 46.13
C THR A 8 -12.83 19.98 44.63
N LEU A 9 -12.70 21.10 43.92
CA LEU A 9 -12.48 21.25 42.49
C LEU A 9 -11.07 20.76 42.15
N ALA A 10 -10.93 19.67 41.39
CA ALA A 10 -9.65 19.27 40.81
C ALA A 10 -9.80 19.20 39.28
N ALA A 11 -9.39 20.29 38.63
CA ALA A 11 -9.24 20.38 37.18
C ALA A 11 -8.11 19.44 36.71
N LEU A 12 -8.47 18.26 36.21
CA LEU A 12 -7.55 17.38 35.51
C LEU A 12 -7.31 17.94 34.11
N LEU A 13 -6.15 18.56 33.94
CA LEU A 13 -5.60 19.04 32.68
C LEU A 13 -5.67 17.94 31.61
N ALA A 14 -6.31 18.28 30.49
CA ALA A 14 -6.22 17.58 29.23
C ALA A 14 -4.78 17.61 28.69
N ALA A 15 -3.98 16.60 29.01
CA ALA A 15 -2.78 16.30 28.23
C ALA A 15 -3.21 15.51 27.00
N GLY A 16 -3.57 16.25 25.94
CA GLY A 16 -3.72 15.70 24.61
C GLY A 16 -2.41 15.03 24.18
N LEU A 17 -2.35 13.71 24.30
CA LEU A 17 -1.35 12.88 23.68
C LEU A 17 -1.58 12.96 22.16
N CYS A 18 -1.07 14.02 21.53
CA CYS A 18 -0.80 14.00 20.10
C CYS A 18 0.30 12.96 19.87
N ALA A 19 -0.09 11.69 19.79
CA ALA A 19 0.78 10.66 19.27
C ALA A 19 1.15 11.11 17.85
N PRO A 20 2.45 11.24 17.50
CA PRO A 20 2.82 11.49 16.14
C PRO A 20 2.30 10.33 15.30
N ALA A 21 1.39 10.61 14.38
CA ALA A 21 1.00 9.69 13.34
C ALA A 21 2.21 9.52 12.42
N LEU A 22 3.16 8.68 12.83
CA LEU A 22 4.23 8.22 11.96
C LEU A 22 3.55 7.45 10.84
N ALA A 23 3.46 8.09 9.66
CA ALA A 23 2.93 7.46 8.47
C ALA A 23 3.64 6.12 8.27
N ALA A 24 2.87 5.04 8.28
CA ALA A 24 3.40 3.71 8.04
C ALA A 24 4.13 3.73 6.68
N PRO A 25 5.30 3.09 6.57
CA PRO A 25 6.04 3.08 5.32
C PRO A 25 5.18 2.46 4.23
N THR A 26 4.76 3.28 3.27
CA THR A 26 3.88 2.86 2.18
C THR A 26 4.62 1.92 1.23
N PRO A 27 3.97 0.83 0.78
CA PRO A 27 4.54 -0.03 -0.24
C PRO A 27 4.73 0.75 -1.54
N SER A 28 5.84 0.48 -2.22
CA SER A 28 6.20 1.13 -3.49
C SER A 28 6.20 0.11 -4.62
N THR A 29 5.65 0.50 -5.77
CA THR A 29 5.62 -0.34 -6.96
C THR A 29 6.53 0.20 -8.07
N ARG A 30 7.05 -0.72 -8.89
CA ARG A 30 7.82 -0.39 -10.10
C ARG A 30 7.63 -1.46 -11.15
N LEU A 31 7.57 -1.07 -12.42
CA LEU A 31 7.60 -1.99 -13.55
C LEU A 31 9.05 -2.37 -13.90
N VAL A 32 9.32 -3.66 -14.08
CA VAL A 32 10.61 -4.17 -14.54
C VAL A 32 10.41 -5.26 -15.59
N HIS A 33 11.46 -5.56 -16.33
CA HIS A 33 11.50 -6.75 -17.19
C HIS A 33 11.85 -8.00 -16.36
N CYS A 34 11.21 -9.12 -16.69
CA CYS A 34 11.38 -10.44 -16.06
C CYS A 34 11.20 -11.54 -17.12
N ASP A 35 11.48 -12.80 -16.77
CA ASP A 35 11.41 -13.92 -17.73
C ASP A 35 10.00 -14.11 -18.35
N ALA A 36 8.95 -13.70 -17.64
CA ALA A 36 7.56 -13.71 -18.11
C ALA A 36 7.14 -12.42 -18.86
N GLY A 37 8.11 -11.60 -19.29
CA GLY A 37 7.88 -10.30 -19.95
C GLY A 37 7.97 -9.13 -18.97
N ASN A 38 6.86 -8.47 -18.68
CA ASN A 38 6.83 -7.35 -17.73
C ASN A 38 6.31 -7.83 -16.37
N CYS A 39 6.98 -7.42 -15.30
CA CYS A 39 6.57 -7.72 -13.93
C CYS A 39 6.43 -6.45 -13.10
N LEU A 40 5.40 -6.41 -12.26
CA LEU A 40 5.28 -5.46 -11.18
C LEU A 40 6.15 -5.93 -10.00
N VAL A 41 7.10 -5.10 -9.63
CA VAL A 41 7.83 -5.22 -8.38
C VAL A 41 7.09 -4.44 -7.32
N VAL A 42 6.70 -5.10 -6.24
CA VAL A 42 6.14 -4.46 -5.04
C VAL A 42 7.16 -4.59 -3.92
N THR A 43 7.50 -3.47 -3.28
CA THR A 43 8.43 -3.43 -2.16
C THR A 43 7.76 -2.85 -0.93
N GLY A 44 8.15 -3.34 0.24
CA GLY A 44 7.56 -2.88 1.48
C GLY A 44 8.40 -3.25 2.70
N ARG A 45 7.82 -2.96 3.87
CA ARG A 45 8.40 -3.30 5.17
C ARG A 45 7.42 -4.13 5.99
N ARG A 46 7.94 -5.02 6.84
CA ARG A 46 7.18 -5.77 7.84
C ARG A 46 7.95 -5.83 9.16
N ALA A 47 7.23 -5.84 10.27
CA ALA A 47 7.83 -5.91 11.60
C ALA A 47 8.44 -7.31 11.87
N ASP A 48 7.69 -8.35 11.51
CA ASP A 48 8.08 -9.75 11.63
C ASP A 48 8.42 -10.34 10.24
N ALA A 49 9.54 -11.05 10.15
CA ALA A 49 9.99 -11.72 8.92
C ALA A 49 9.11 -12.91 8.53
N ALA A 50 8.34 -13.49 9.46
CA ALA A 50 7.38 -14.55 9.16
C ALA A 50 6.00 -14.03 8.74
N ALA A 51 5.73 -12.73 8.88
CA ALA A 51 4.42 -12.16 8.56
C ALA A 51 4.09 -12.34 7.06
N PRO A 52 2.94 -12.95 6.72
CA PRO A 52 2.56 -13.15 5.34
C PRO A 52 2.28 -11.82 4.64
N VAL A 53 2.51 -11.81 3.33
CA VAL A 53 2.23 -10.68 2.45
C VAL A 53 1.26 -11.14 1.36
N SER A 54 0.21 -10.36 1.14
CA SER A 54 -0.71 -10.56 0.01
C SER A 54 -0.89 -9.28 -0.79
N ILE A 55 -1.27 -9.46 -2.06
CA ILE A 55 -1.59 -8.39 -3.01
C ILE A 55 -2.98 -8.67 -3.54
N ASN A 56 -3.91 -7.73 -3.37
CA ASN A 56 -5.35 -7.88 -3.66
C ASN A 56 -5.94 -9.18 -3.07
N GLY A 57 -5.55 -9.54 -1.85
CA GLY A 57 -6.00 -10.78 -1.20
C GLY A 57 -5.27 -12.06 -1.65
N HIS A 58 -4.42 -12.01 -2.67
CA HIS A 58 -3.63 -13.16 -3.12
C HIS A 58 -2.28 -13.21 -2.39
N ALA A 59 -2.00 -14.33 -1.71
CA ALA A 59 -0.71 -14.54 -1.04
C ALA A 59 0.44 -14.56 -2.07
N VAL A 60 1.51 -13.83 -1.80
CA VAL A 60 2.67 -13.73 -2.69
C VAL A 60 3.95 -14.17 -2.02
N GLN A 61 4.82 -14.82 -2.79
CA GLN A 61 6.17 -15.12 -2.34
C GLN A 61 7.01 -13.85 -2.37
N VAL A 62 7.72 -13.58 -1.26
CA VAL A 62 8.56 -12.39 -1.10
C VAL A 62 10.01 -12.78 -0.90
N ARG A 63 10.92 -12.00 -1.48
CA ARG A 63 12.34 -12.05 -1.17
C ARG A 63 12.68 -11.03 -0.10
N GLY A 64 13.51 -11.42 0.86
CA GLY A 64 13.92 -10.56 1.99
C GLY A 64 13.13 -10.78 3.27
N THR A 65 13.62 -10.21 4.37
CA THR A 65 13.05 -10.36 5.72
C THR A 65 12.17 -9.16 6.05
N ARG A 66 12.65 -8.21 6.86
CA ARG A 66 11.88 -7.01 7.25
C ARG A 66 11.70 -6.01 6.10
N LYS A 67 12.70 -5.88 5.23
CA LYS A 67 12.56 -5.24 3.92
C LYS A 67 12.34 -6.35 2.91
N TRP A 68 11.29 -6.25 2.13
CA TRP A 68 10.89 -7.32 1.24
C TRP A 68 10.50 -6.82 -0.14
N ARG A 69 10.52 -7.74 -1.10
CA ARG A 69 10.13 -7.53 -2.48
C ARG A 69 9.32 -8.71 -3.00
N ALA A 70 8.16 -8.44 -3.57
CA ALA A 70 7.41 -9.36 -4.42
C ALA A 70 7.67 -9.02 -5.90
N VAL A 71 7.69 -10.02 -6.76
CA VAL A 71 7.73 -9.86 -8.21
C VAL A 71 6.52 -10.60 -8.77
N VAL A 72 5.61 -9.88 -9.41
CA VAL A 72 4.35 -10.42 -9.92
C VAL A 72 4.25 -10.10 -11.42
N PRO A 73 4.04 -11.10 -12.30
CA PRO A 73 3.80 -10.85 -13.72
C PRO A 73 2.64 -9.88 -13.93
N VAL A 74 2.75 -8.97 -14.89
CA VAL A 74 1.68 -7.98 -15.16
C VAL A 74 0.36 -8.64 -15.55
N GLN A 75 0.42 -9.78 -16.23
CA GLN A 75 -0.79 -10.55 -16.55
C GLN A 75 -1.51 -10.99 -15.27
N THR A 76 -0.77 -11.52 -14.29
CA THR A 76 -1.33 -11.91 -12.99
C THR A 76 -1.89 -10.71 -12.22
N VAL A 77 -1.20 -9.56 -12.25
CA VAL A 77 -1.74 -8.33 -11.64
C VAL A 77 -3.06 -7.92 -12.31
N ARG A 78 -3.18 -8.08 -13.63
CA ARG A 78 -4.42 -7.78 -14.37
C ARG A 78 -5.56 -8.72 -14.00
N GLU A 79 -5.27 -9.98 -13.73
CA GLU A 79 -6.26 -10.97 -13.28
C GLU A 79 -6.74 -10.71 -11.84
N TRP A 80 -5.88 -10.15 -10.98
CA TRP A 80 -6.19 -9.87 -9.57
C TRP A 80 -6.77 -8.48 -9.32
N SER A 81 -6.79 -7.62 -10.33
CA SER A 81 -7.22 -6.23 -10.20
C SER A 81 -8.54 -5.98 -10.90
N GLU A 82 -9.32 -5.07 -10.33
CA GLU A 82 -10.45 -4.48 -11.04
C GLU A 82 -9.99 -3.78 -12.33
N PRO A 83 -10.84 -3.73 -13.37
CA PRO A 83 -10.53 -3.01 -14.60
C PRO A 83 -10.12 -1.57 -14.31
N TYR A 84 -8.99 -1.14 -14.89
CA TYR A 84 -8.44 0.22 -14.74
C TYR A 84 -8.03 0.61 -13.31
N ALA A 85 -7.85 -0.35 -12.40
CA ALA A 85 -7.35 -0.07 -11.06
C ALA A 85 -6.05 0.75 -11.11
N ARG A 86 -5.98 1.76 -10.25
CA ARG A 86 -4.82 2.67 -10.12
C ARG A 86 -3.93 2.29 -8.95
N THR A 87 -4.43 1.45 -8.05
CA THR A 87 -3.75 0.96 -6.87
C THR A 87 -3.91 -0.55 -6.76
N VAL A 88 -3.06 -1.16 -5.93
CA VAL A 88 -3.25 -2.52 -5.42
C VAL A 88 -3.26 -2.48 -3.90
N THR A 89 -4.09 -3.32 -3.29
CA THR A 89 -4.12 -3.50 -1.84
C THR A 89 -2.99 -4.44 -1.46
N VAL A 90 -2.07 -3.97 -0.61
CA VAL A 90 -0.99 -4.78 -0.04
C VAL A 90 -1.34 -5.04 1.42
N SER A 91 -1.51 -6.30 1.79
CA SER A 91 -1.75 -6.69 3.18
C SER A 91 -0.50 -7.29 3.79
N VAL A 92 -0.11 -6.79 4.97
CA VAL A 92 0.99 -7.32 5.78
C VAL A 92 0.50 -7.49 7.21
N ALA A 93 0.55 -8.72 7.72
CA ALA A 93 0.04 -9.04 9.07
C ALA A 93 -1.39 -8.50 9.32
N ALA A 94 -2.28 -8.66 8.33
CA ALA A 94 -3.67 -8.17 8.32
C ALA A 94 -3.85 -6.64 8.39
N SER A 95 -2.79 -5.86 8.18
CA SER A 95 -2.88 -4.44 7.90
C SER A 95 -2.87 -4.21 6.39
N ASP A 96 -3.91 -3.57 5.88
CA ASP A 96 -4.05 -3.23 4.47
C ASP A 96 -3.47 -1.85 4.17
N THR A 97 -2.81 -1.72 3.03
CA THR A 97 -2.29 -0.43 2.55
C THR A 97 -2.35 -0.40 1.04
N GLU A 98 -2.82 0.70 0.47
CA GLU A 98 -2.84 0.88 -0.97
C GLU A 98 -1.44 1.27 -1.49
N ALA A 99 -1.05 0.67 -2.61
CA ALA A 99 0.15 1.03 -3.34
C ALA A 99 -0.23 1.47 -4.76
N ASP A 100 0.24 2.65 -5.16
CA ASP A 100 0.03 3.18 -6.52
C ASP A 100 0.64 2.25 -7.57
N LEU A 101 -0.11 1.98 -8.63
CA LEU A 101 0.38 1.28 -9.80
C LEU A 101 1.08 2.26 -10.76
N PRO A 102 2.08 1.79 -11.54
CA PRO A 102 2.67 2.58 -12.60
C PRO A 102 1.60 3.05 -13.59
N ILE A 103 1.74 4.29 -14.07
CA ILE A 103 0.80 4.89 -15.02
C ILE A 103 0.68 4.00 -16.26
N GLY A 104 -0.55 3.70 -16.65
CA GLY A 104 -0.85 2.91 -17.84
C GLY A 104 -0.68 1.40 -17.67
N LEU A 105 -0.26 0.89 -16.50
CA LEU A 105 -0.05 -0.56 -16.29
C LEU A 105 -1.29 -1.39 -16.65
N LEU A 106 -2.44 -0.98 -16.12
CA LEU A 106 -3.74 -1.62 -16.36
C LEU A 106 -4.60 -0.83 -17.36
N GLY A 107 -4.02 0.18 -18.00
CA GLY A 107 -4.67 0.89 -19.09
C GLY A 107 -4.99 -0.08 -20.24
N HIS A 108 -6.09 0.19 -20.93
CA HIS A 108 -6.39 -0.48 -22.18
C HIS A 108 -5.86 0.40 -23.31
N ALA A 109 -5.14 -0.20 -24.25
CA ALA A 109 -4.84 0.46 -25.52
C ALA A 109 -6.10 0.36 -26.38
N GLU A 110 -6.99 1.35 -26.27
CA GLU A 110 -7.93 1.58 -27.35
C GLU A 110 -7.08 1.90 -28.59
N LYS A 111 -7.39 1.24 -29.72
CA LYS A 111 -6.58 1.31 -30.94
C LYS A 111 -6.35 2.78 -31.30
N LEU A 112 -5.11 3.25 -31.10
CA LEU A 112 -4.70 4.58 -31.50
C LEU A 112 -4.71 4.64 -33.03
N ALA A 113 -5.70 5.29 -33.62
CA ALA A 113 -5.86 5.36 -35.07
C ALA A 113 -4.70 6.13 -35.75
N MET A 114 -4.16 7.18 -35.10
CA MET A 114 -2.98 7.92 -35.57
C MET A 114 -2.44 8.82 -34.45
N LEU A 115 -1.12 8.84 -34.25
CA LEU A 115 -0.41 9.82 -33.40
C LEU A 115 0.53 10.65 -34.27
N VAL A 116 0.25 11.95 -34.43
CA VAL A 116 1.12 12.87 -35.18
C VAL A 116 1.97 13.66 -34.18
N VAL A 117 3.29 13.42 -34.18
CA VAL A 117 4.26 14.22 -33.41
C VAL A 117 4.99 15.13 -34.40
N ARG A 118 4.89 16.45 -34.20
CA ARG A 118 5.67 17.44 -34.96
C ARG A 118 6.68 18.11 -34.04
N VAL A 119 7.92 18.14 -34.48
CA VAL A 119 8.97 19.00 -33.92
C VAL A 119 8.90 20.35 -34.62
N LYS A 120 9.15 21.42 -33.88
CA LYS A 120 9.19 22.78 -34.41
C LYS A 120 10.57 23.11 -34.94
#